data_AF-A0A137Q2M9-F1
#
_entry.id   AF-A0A137Q2M9-F1
#
_cell.length_a   1.000
_cell.length_b   1.000
_cell.length_c   1.000
_cell.angle_alpha   90.00
_cell.angle_beta   90.00
_cell.angle_gamma   90.00
#
_symmetry.space_group_name_H-M   'P 1'
#
loop_
_entity.id
_entity.type
_entity.pdbx_description
1 polymer ?
#
loop_
_entity_poly.entity_id
_entity_poly.type
_entity_poly.pdbx_seq_one_letter_code
_entity_poly.pdbx_strand_id
1 'polypeptide(L)' 'MIDRFANWVARFISAYGQGLSGEQAAWANRKYHGHRTLPPSIVAEIRDATHSS' A
#
# COMPACT_ATOMS: atom_id res chain seq x y z
N MET A 1 19.92 11.88 2.20
CA MET A 1 19.98 10.40 2.32
C MET A 1 18.86 9.81 3.21
N ILE A 2 18.14 10.61 3.99
CA ILE A 2 17.04 10.13 4.86
C ILE A 2 15.68 10.13 4.13
N ASP A 3 15.49 11.03 3.17
CA ASP A 3 14.22 11.26 2.48
C ASP A 3 13.69 10.04 1.71
N ARG A 4 14.59 9.24 1.10
CA ARG A 4 14.17 8.11 0.27
C ARG A 4 13.60 6.96 1.10
N PHE A 5 14.19 6.71 2.27
CA PHE A 5 13.72 5.66 3.16
C PHE A 5 12.40 6.08 3.82
N ALA A 6 12.33 7.31 4.37
CA ALA A 6 11.12 7.85 4.98
C ALA A 6 9.92 7.85 4.00
N ASN A 7 10.15 8.27 2.74
CA ASN A 7 9.11 8.23 1.72
C ASN A 7 8.66 6.80 1.38
N TRP A 8 9.54 5.80 1.47
CA TRP A 8 9.18 4.41 1.22
C TRP A 8 8.42 3.80 2.40
N VAL A 9 8.82 4.10 3.64
CA VAL A 9 8.10 3.62 4.83
C VAL A 9 6.70 4.25 4.92
N ALA A 10 6.56 5.52 4.54
CA ALA A 10 5.27 6.22 4.55
C ALA A 10 4.22 5.51 3.67
N ARG A 11 4.63 4.89 2.57
CA ARG A 11 3.74 4.11 1.71
C ARG A 11 3.22 2.84 2.38
N PHE A 12 4.08 2.16 3.14
CA PHE A 12 3.67 0.98 3.93
C PHE A 12 2.81 1.37 5.12
N ILE A 13 3.18 2.43 5.85
CA ILE A 13 2.40 2.92 6.99
C ILE A 13 1.00 3.37 6.53
N SER A 14 0.90 4.03 5.38
CA SER A 14 -0.38 4.40 4.79
C SER A 14 -1.25 3.19 4.42
N ALA A 15 -0.64 2.09 3.96
CA ALA A 15 -1.36 0.84 3.69
C ALA A 15 -1.88 0.19 4.98
N TYR A 16 -1.04 0.12 6.03
CA TYR A 16 -1.45 -0.39 7.34
C TYR A 16 -2.53 0.46 8.00
N GLY A 17 -2.43 1.79 7.91
CA GLY A 17 -3.45 2.72 8.41
C GLY A 17 -4.80 2.57 7.73
N GLN A 18 -4.85 1.96 6.54
CA GLN A 18 -6.07 1.67 5.79
C GLN A 18 -6.56 0.22 5.98
N GLY A 19 -5.90 -0.57 6.84
CA GLY A 19 -6.31 -1.93 7.18
C GLY A 19 -5.84 -3.01 6.21
N LEU A 20 -4.79 -2.75 5.43
CA LEU A 20 -4.18 -3.77 4.56
C LEU A 20 -3.26 -4.71 5.35
N SER A 21 -3.34 -6.00 5.02
CA SER A 21 -2.40 -7.03 5.47
C SER A 21 -1.02 -6.84 4.81
N GLY A 22 0.04 -7.40 5.40
CA GLY A 22 1.42 -7.24 4.90
C GLY A 22 1.60 -7.70 3.44
N GLU A 23 0.92 -8.79 3.05
CA GLU A 23 0.93 -9.29 1.66
C GLU A 23 0.22 -8.33 0.71
N GLN A 24 -0.96 -7.82 1.12
CA GLN A 24 -1.72 -6.83 0.36
C GLN A 24 -0.93 -5.53 0.20
N ALA A 25 -0.28 -5.04 1.26
CA ALA A 25 0.55 -3.85 1.23
C ALA A 25 1.77 -4.02 0.30
N ALA A 26 2.41 -5.20 0.29
CA ALA A 26 3.50 -5.50 -0.62
C ALA A 26 3.03 -5.53 -2.09
N TRP A 27 1.89 -6.17 -2.37
CA TRP A 27 1.28 -6.20 -3.70
C TRP A 27 0.87 -4.81 -4.18
N ALA A 28 0.26 -4.01 -3.30
CA ALA A 28 -0.15 -2.63 -3.56
C ALA A 28 1.03 -1.75 -3.97
N ASN A 29 2.14 -1.84 -3.22
CA ASN A 29 3.36 -1.10 -3.52
C ASN A 29 4.03 -1.55 -4.83
N ARG A 30 3.96 -2.84 -5.15
CA ARG A 30 4.48 -3.39 -6.41
C ARG A 30 3.65 -2.95 -7.62
N LYS A 31 2.32 -2.92 -7.51
CA LYS A 31 1.41 -2.52 -8.59
C LYS A 31 1.40 -1.01 -8.82
N TYR A 32 1.51 -0.22 -7.74
CA TYR A 32 1.42 1.25 -7.80
C TYR A 32 2.76 1.95 -7.57
N HIS A 33 3.85 1.46 -8.18
CA HIS A 33 5.19 2.01 -7.97
C HIS A 33 5.31 3.53 -8.27
N GLY A 34 4.44 4.09 -9.13
CA GLY A 34 4.46 5.51 -9.53
C GLY A 34 3.75 6.50 -8.62
N HIS A 35 2.87 6.07 -7.71
CA HIS A 35 2.14 6.98 -6.82
C HIS A 35 2.70 6.93 -5.40
N ARG A 36 3.11 8.08 -4.86
CA ARG A 36 3.65 8.23 -3.50
C ARG A 36 2.64 7.92 -2.39
N THR A 37 1.36 7.93 -2.71
CA THR A 37 0.26 7.65 -1.77
C THR A 37 -0.71 6.72 -2.44
N LEU A 38 -1.11 5.66 -1.74
CA LEU A 38 -2.11 4.72 -2.21
C LEU A 38 -3.49 5.38 -2.12
N PRO A 39 -4.19 5.57 -3.25
CA PRO A 39 -5.54 6.11 -3.23
C PRO A 39 -6.47 5.14 -2.49
N PRO A 40 -7.41 5.63 -1.67
CA PRO A 40 -8.29 4.79 -0.89
C PRO A 40 -9.14 3.84 -1.75
N SER A 41 -9.49 4.24 -2.98
CA SER A 41 -10.21 3.38 -3.94
C SER A 41 -9.43 2.11 -4.31
N ILE A 42 -8.11 2.23 -4.48
CA ILE A 42 -7.23 1.10 -4.81
C ILE A 42 -7.03 0.23 -3.59
N VAL A 43 -6.95 0.83 -2.40
CA VAL A 43 -6.84 0.07 -1.15
C VAL A 43 -8.08 -0.79 -0.91
N ALA A 44 -9.27 -0.25 -1.19
CA ALA A 44 -10.51 -1.02 -1.16
C ALA A 44 -10.48 -2.18 -2.19
N GLU A 45 -10.08 -1.92 -3.44
CA GLU A 45 -9.96 -2.95 -4.48
C GLU A 45 -9.01 -4.09 -4.06
N ILE A 46 -7.87 -3.75 -3.45
CA ILE A 46 -6.87 -4.72 -3.01
C ILE A 46 -7.38 -5.57 -1.85
N ARG A 47 -8.08 -4.92 -0.92
CA ARG A 47 -8.68 -5.60 0.22
C ARG A 47 -9.75 -6.59 -0.25
N ASP A 48 -10.60 -6.18 -1.19
CA ASP A 48 -11.71 -7.00 -1.69
C ASP A 48 -11.21 -8.14 -2.58
N ALA A 49 -10.17 -7.90 -3.40
CA ALA A 49 -9.56 -8.91 -4.26
C ALA A 49 -8.91 -10.07 -3.50
N THR A 50 -8.52 -9.87 -2.23
CA THR A 50 -7.81 -10.86 -1.42
C THR A 50 -8.68 -11.54 -0.38
N HIS A 51 -9.88 -11.01 -0.09
CA HIS A 51 -10.88 -11.66 0.78
C HIS A 51 -11.69 -12.76 0.04
N SER A 52 -11.45 -12.97 -1.26
CA SER A 52 -12.17 -13.93 -2.10
C SER A 52 -11.46 -15.29 -2.23
N SER A 53 -10.63 -15.70 -1.26
CA SER A 53 -9.95 -17.01 -1.23
C SER A 53 -10.31 -17.82 -0.01
#